data_AF-A0A9D6VGE8-F1
#
_entry.id   AF-A0A9D6VGE8-F1
#
_cell.length_a   1.000
_cell.length_b   1.000
_cell.length_c   1.000
_cell.angle_alpha   90.00
_cell.angle_beta   90.00
_cell.angle_gamma   90.00
#
_symmetry.space_group_name_H-M   'P 1'
#
loop_
_entity.id
_entity.type
_entity.pdbx_description
1 polymer ?
#
loop_
_entity_poly.entity_id
_entity_poly.type
_entity_poly.pdbx_seq_one_letter_code
_entity_poly.pdbx_strand_id
1 'polypeptide(L)'
;MRATKGFTLIELMIVVAIIGILAAIAIPNFLTYQAKAKQSEAKNNLSAIYLAEVSYFGEHDAFCTTFAQTGWVSGGITRYEYFLSATETAGSVSGLTMPADVAVATKSFTIGATGNIDSDNTYDIWTMNDKMSLVNVTDDVTNN
;
A
#
# COMPACT_ATOMS: atom_id res chain seq x y z
N MET A 1 -59.41 -6.18 11.77
CA MET A 1 -58.06 -5.88 12.29
C MET A 1 -57.09 -6.86 11.64
N ARG A 2 -56.07 -6.40 10.90
CA ARG A 2 -55.04 -7.30 10.34
C ARG A 2 -54.14 -7.75 11.48
N ALA A 3 -54.02 -9.06 11.70
CA ALA A 3 -53.03 -9.61 12.62
C ALA A 3 -51.64 -9.38 12.03
N THR A 4 -50.88 -8.45 12.59
CA THR A 4 -49.44 -8.33 12.37
C THR A 4 -48.77 -9.56 12.96
N LYS A 5 -48.37 -10.52 12.11
CA LYS A 5 -47.49 -11.61 12.53
C LYS A 5 -46.15 -11.02 12.92
N GLY A 6 -45.77 -11.15 14.19
CA GLY A 6 -44.43 -10.84 14.68
C GLY A 6 -43.46 -11.98 14.37
N PHE A 7 -42.17 -11.66 14.26
CA PHE A 7 -41.10 -12.65 14.13
C PHE A 7 -40.98 -13.51 15.39
N THR A 8 -40.70 -14.80 15.23
CA THR A 8 -40.42 -15.69 16.36
C THR A 8 -38.96 -15.54 16.80
N LEU A 9 -38.70 -15.76 18.09
CA LEU A 9 -37.34 -15.75 18.63
C LEU A 9 -36.47 -16.84 17.98
N ILE A 10 -37.06 -17.98 17.63
CA ILE A 10 -36.34 -19.08 16.99
C ILE A 10 -35.92 -18.75 15.55
N GLU A 11 -36.78 -18.06 14.79
CA GLU A 11 -36.41 -17.56 13.46
C GLU A 11 -35.21 -16.62 13.55
N LEU A 12 -35.22 -15.70 14.52
CA LEU A 12 -34.12 -14.76 14.70
C LEU A 12 -32.82 -15.45 15.13
N MET A 13 -32.89 -16.46 15.99
CA MET A 13 -31.71 -17.24 16.41
C MET A 13 -31.05 -17.99 15.27
N ILE A 14 -31.83 -18.63 14.38
CA ILE A 14 -31.29 -19.35 13.22
C ILE A 14 -30.62 -18.38 12.25
N VAL A 15 -31.21 -17.20 12.02
CA VAL A 15 -30.64 -16.17 11.14
C VAL A 15 -29.28 -15.69 11.67
N VAL A 16 -29.18 -15.39 12.96
CA VAL A 16 -27.90 -14.95 13.57
C VAL A 16 -26.85 -16.07 13.51
N ALA A 17 -27.25 -17.34 13.70
CA ALA A 17 -26.34 -18.48 13.58
C ALA A 17 -25.77 -18.61 12.15
N ILE A 18 -26.61 -18.49 11.11
CA ILE A 18 -26.17 -18.56 9.71
C ILE A 18 -25.27 -17.38 9.37
N ILE A 19 -25.64 -16.15 9.75
CA ILE A 19 -24.82 -14.95 9.53
C ILE A 19 -23.47 -15.10 10.27
N GLY A 20 -23.46 -15.67 11.47
CA GLY A 20 -22.23 -15.94 12.22
C GLY A 20 -21.26 -16.87 11.50
N ILE A 21 -21.76 -17.96 10.91
CA ILE A 21 -20.93 -18.90 10.11
C ILE A 21 -20.39 -18.21 8.86
N LEU A 22 -21.23 -17.45 8.15
CA LEU A 22 -20.81 -16.72 6.94
C LEU A 22 -19.75 -15.65 7.28
N ALA A 23 -19.96 -14.90 8.36
CA ALA A 23 -19.04 -13.85 8.80
C ALA A 23 -17.67 -14.43 9.22
N ALA A 24 -17.64 -15.56 9.90
CA ALA A 24 -16.40 -16.21 10.33
C ALA A 24 -15.47 -16.57 9.15
N ILE A 25 -16.04 -16.93 7.98
CA ILE A 25 -15.27 -17.24 6.77
C ILE A 25 -15.01 -15.97 5.95
N ALA A 26 -15.99 -15.07 5.85
CA ALA A 26 -15.91 -13.89 5.00
C ALA A 26 -14.94 -12.82 5.52
N ILE A 27 -14.90 -12.59 6.84
CA ILE A 27 -14.06 -11.54 7.46
C ILE A 27 -12.56 -11.76 7.19
N PRO A 28 -11.94 -12.91 7.50
CA PRO A 28 -10.51 -13.10 7.26
C PRO A 28 -10.15 -12.96 5.77
N ASN A 29 -10.97 -13.53 4.88
CA ASN A 29 -10.77 -13.40 3.44
C ASN A 29 -10.85 -11.94 2.97
N PHE A 30 -11.83 -11.19 3.47
CA PHE A 30 -11.98 -9.77 3.16
C PHE A 30 -10.76 -8.95 3.59
N LEU A 31 -10.20 -9.23 4.78
CA LEU A 31 -8.99 -8.56 5.26
C LEU A 31 -7.79 -8.84 4.35
N THR A 32 -7.59 -10.10 3.92
CA THR A 32 -6.52 -10.44 2.98
C THR A 32 -6.69 -9.76 1.62
N TYR A 33 -7.92 -9.66 1.09
CA TYR A 33 -8.18 -8.94 -0.16
C TYR A 33 -7.90 -7.45 -0.02
N GLN A 34 -8.29 -6.86 1.10
CA GLN A 34 -7.99 -5.46 1.38
C GLN A 34 -6.48 -5.21 1.48
N ALA A 35 -5.73 -6.11 2.11
CA ALA A 35 -4.28 -6.03 2.19
C ALA A 35 -3.64 -6.09 0.79
N LYS A 36 -4.01 -7.07 -0.04
CA LYS A 36 -3.50 -7.18 -1.42
C LYS A 36 -3.80 -5.95 -2.27
N ALA A 37 -4.99 -5.35 -2.10
CA ALA A 37 -5.35 -4.11 -2.78
C ALA A 37 -4.43 -2.95 -2.36
N LYS A 38 -4.15 -2.82 -1.06
CA LYS A 38 -3.20 -1.83 -0.53
C LYS A 38 -1.78 -2.08 -1.06
N GLN A 39 -1.28 -3.31 -1.00
CA GLN A 39 0.04 -3.63 -1.57
C GLN A 39 0.11 -3.28 -3.07
N SER A 40 -0.96 -3.53 -3.83
CA SER A 40 -1.02 -3.14 -5.25
C SER A 40 -0.97 -1.63 -5.46
N GLU A 41 -1.58 -0.85 -4.57
CA GLU A 41 -1.54 0.61 -4.61
C GLU A 41 -0.11 1.14 -4.42
N ALA A 42 0.64 0.60 -3.44
CA ALA A 42 2.04 0.96 -3.24
C ALA A 42 2.88 0.69 -4.49
N LYS A 43 2.73 -0.51 -5.09
CA LYS A 43 3.44 -0.92 -6.31
C LYS A 43 3.09 -0.03 -7.51
N ASN A 44 1.82 0.36 -7.65
CA ASN A 44 1.38 1.26 -8.71
C ASN A 44 1.98 2.66 -8.57
N ASN A 45 2.02 3.20 -7.34
CA ASN A 45 2.64 4.49 -7.08
C ASN A 45 4.15 4.48 -7.31
N LEU A 46 4.86 3.42 -6.89
CA LEU A 46 6.29 3.25 -7.24
C LEU A 46 6.51 3.20 -8.76
N SER A 47 5.62 2.52 -9.49
CA SER A 47 5.69 2.48 -10.96
C SER A 47 5.48 3.87 -11.58
N ALA A 48 4.59 4.69 -11.01
CA ALA A 48 4.38 6.06 -11.47
C ALA A 48 5.60 6.96 -11.19
N ILE A 49 6.23 6.82 -10.02
CA ILE A 49 7.48 7.54 -9.69
C ILE A 49 8.60 7.09 -10.63
N TYR A 50 8.74 5.79 -10.89
CA TYR A 50 9.70 5.25 -11.86
C TYR A 50 9.56 5.88 -13.25
N LEU A 51 8.32 5.98 -13.76
CA LEU A 51 8.07 6.60 -15.06
C LEU A 51 8.45 8.08 -15.06
N ALA A 52 8.22 8.80 -13.96
CA ALA A 52 8.64 10.19 -13.80
C ALA A 52 10.17 10.33 -13.79
N GLU A 53 10.88 9.45 -13.08
CA GLU A 53 12.35 9.38 -13.08
C GLU A 53 12.93 9.15 -14.48
N VAL A 54 12.37 8.18 -15.21
CA VAL A 54 12.81 7.87 -16.58
C VAL A 54 12.54 9.03 -17.53
N SER A 55 11.38 9.69 -17.41
CA SER A 55 11.06 10.88 -18.20
C SER A 55 12.05 12.00 -17.95
N TYR A 56 12.34 12.30 -16.68
CA TYR A 56 13.27 13.35 -16.30
C TYR A 56 14.69 13.05 -16.77
N PHE A 57 15.13 11.79 -16.68
CA PHE A 57 16.42 11.36 -17.22
C PHE A 57 16.55 11.61 -18.72
N GLY A 58 15.47 11.39 -19.48
CA GLY A 58 15.44 11.66 -20.93
C GLY A 58 15.67 13.12 -21.30
N GLU A 59 15.35 14.06 -20.40
CA GLU A 59 15.46 15.50 -20.62
C GLU A 59 16.74 16.10 -20.01
N HIS A 60 17.17 15.58 -18.87
CA HIS A 60 18.23 16.19 -18.05
C HIS A 60 19.51 15.35 -17.95
N ASP A 61 19.52 14.14 -18.51
CA ASP A 61 20.64 13.19 -18.43
C ASP A 61 21.05 12.88 -16.97
N ALA A 62 20.11 13.02 -16.03
CA ALA A 62 20.26 12.72 -14.61
C ALA A 62 18.90 12.33 -14.00
N PHE A 63 18.88 11.53 -12.93
CA PHE A 63 17.65 11.23 -12.18
C PHE A 63 17.27 12.34 -11.19
N CYS A 64 16.00 12.41 -10.81
CA CYS A 64 15.47 13.38 -9.87
C CYS A 64 15.96 13.08 -8.46
N THR A 65 16.41 14.10 -7.74
CA THR A 65 16.75 13.94 -6.32
C THR A 65 15.61 14.34 -5.40
N THR A 66 14.57 15.00 -5.92
CA THR A 66 13.42 15.51 -5.16
C THR A 66 12.10 15.16 -5.83
N PHE A 67 11.05 14.97 -5.05
CA PHE A 67 9.70 14.71 -5.59
C PHE A 67 9.17 15.89 -6.42
N ALA A 68 9.57 17.11 -6.08
CA ALA A 68 9.21 18.31 -6.85
C ALA A 68 9.71 18.25 -8.31
N GLN A 69 10.90 17.69 -8.55
CA GLN A 69 11.43 17.51 -9.91
C GLN A 69 10.69 16.43 -10.70
N THR A 70 10.25 15.36 -10.03
CA THR A 70 9.48 14.29 -10.67
C THR A 70 8.09 14.76 -11.13
N GLY A 71 7.57 15.83 -10.54
CA GLY A 71 6.17 16.26 -10.73
C GLY A 71 5.14 15.28 -10.17
N TRP A 72 5.58 14.18 -9.55
CA TRP A 72 4.72 13.22 -8.90
C TRP A 72 4.27 13.77 -7.54
N VAL A 73 2.98 13.62 -7.24
CA VAL A 73 2.40 13.99 -5.96
C VAL A 73 1.64 12.80 -5.40
N SER A 74 1.78 12.57 -4.10
CA SER A 74 1.02 11.56 -3.38
C SER A 74 -0.46 11.95 -3.41
N GLY A 75 -1.30 11.14 -4.07
CA GLY A 75 -2.73 11.40 -4.20
C GLY A 75 -3.52 11.00 -2.96
N GLY A 76 -4.29 11.92 -2.38
CA GLY A 76 -5.23 11.63 -1.29
C GLY A 76 -4.55 11.38 0.07
N ILE A 77 -5.23 10.63 0.95
CA ILE A 77 -4.67 10.16 2.23
C ILE A 77 -3.96 8.83 1.94
N THR A 78 -2.65 8.87 1.79
CA THR A 78 -1.84 7.67 1.54
C THR A 78 -1.41 6.99 2.83
N ARG A 79 -1.36 5.67 2.80
CA ARG A 79 -0.93 4.79 3.92
C ARG A 79 0.58 4.54 3.92
N TYR A 80 1.28 5.15 2.96
CA TYR A 80 2.67 4.88 2.64
C TYR A 80 3.46 6.17 2.75
N GLU A 81 4.69 6.04 3.21
CA GLU A 81 5.73 7.02 2.99
C GLU A 81 6.60 6.52 1.83
N TYR A 82 6.77 7.37 0.82
CA TYR A 82 7.60 7.14 -0.35
C TYR A 82 8.93 7.85 -0.17
N PHE A 83 10.01 7.24 -0.65
CA PHE A 83 11.38 7.71 -0.42
C PHE A 83 12.15 7.78 -1.74
N LEU A 84 12.77 8.93 -1.99
CA LEU A 84 13.90 9.08 -2.94
C LEU A 84 15.24 9.07 -2.18
N SER A 85 15.25 9.58 -0.95
CA SER A 85 16.40 9.56 -0.04
C SER A 85 15.93 9.67 1.41
N ALA A 86 16.87 9.65 2.36
CA ALA A 86 16.57 9.83 3.78
C ALA A 86 15.94 11.20 4.12
N THR A 87 16.11 12.19 3.25
CA THR A 87 15.60 13.56 3.45
C THR A 87 14.48 13.93 2.48
N GLU A 88 14.22 13.10 1.46
CA GLU A 88 13.24 13.37 0.41
C GLU A 88 12.17 12.29 0.46
N THR A 89 11.13 12.60 1.24
CA THR A 89 9.97 11.74 1.47
C THR A 89 8.68 12.39 0.96
N ALA A 90 7.69 11.56 0.61
CA ALA A 90 6.37 12.01 0.22
C ALA A 90 5.31 11.02 0.71
N GLY A 91 4.11 11.50 1.02
CA GLY A 91 3.06 10.66 1.60
C GLY A 91 2.21 11.45 2.59
N SER A 92 1.11 10.85 3.04
CA SER A 92 0.28 11.41 4.13
C SER A 92 0.68 10.90 5.51
N VAL A 93 1.49 9.84 5.55
CA VAL A 93 2.18 9.34 6.76
C VAL A 93 3.64 9.80 6.73
N SER A 94 4.23 10.00 7.90
CA SER A 94 5.62 10.45 8.04
C SER A 94 6.30 9.76 9.22
N GLY A 95 7.61 9.57 9.13
CA GLY A 95 8.44 8.98 10.17
C GLY A 95 8.51 7.46 10.11
N LEU A 96 8.16 6.87 8.97
CA LEU A 96 8.34 5.45 8.71
C LEU A 96 9.80 5.14 8.38
N THR A 97 10.17 3.88 8.57
CA THR A 97 11.52 3.41 8.31
C THR A 97 11.81 3.46 6.81
N MET A 98 12.86 4.17 6.41
CA MET A 98 13.36 4.17 5.04
C MET A 98 13.90 2.78 4.66
N PRO A 99 13.57 2.23 3.48
CA PRO A 99 14.17 1.00 3.00
C PRO A 99 15.69 1.15 2.75
N ALA A 100 16.48 0.15 3.11
CA ALA A 100 17.95 0.24 3.15
C ALA A 100 18.62 0.58 1.81
N ASP A 101 18.04 0.14 0.69
CA ASP A 101 18.65 0.30 -0.64
C ASP A 101 18.22 1.58 -1.36
N VAL A 102 17.39 2.43 -0.74
CA VAL A 102 16.90 3.65 -1.39
C VAL A 102 18.03 4.67 -1.52
N ALA A 103 18.31 5.05 -2.76
CA ALA A 103 19.30 6.06 -3.09
C ALA A 103 19.07 6.54 -4.52
N VAL A 104 19.35 7.83 -4.78
CA VAL A 104 19.45 8.38 -6.12
C VAL A 104 20.89 8.80 -6.40
N ALA A 105 21.41 8.37 -7.54
CA ALA A 105 22.66 8.84 -8.14
C ALA A 105 22.38 9.38 -9.54
N THR A 106 23.39 10.02 -10.16
CA THR A 106 23.23 10.65 -11.49
C THR A 106 22.68 9.69 -12.55
N LYS A 107 23.08 8.41 -12.52
CA LYS A 107 22.75 7.41 -13.54
C LYS A 107 22.10 6.13 -12.98
N SER A 108 21.69 6.12 -11.72
CA SER A 108 20.99 4.99 -11.11
C SER A 108 20.11 5.46 -9.96
N PHE A 109 18.99 4.80 -9.73
CA PHE A 109 18.16 5.06 -8.56
C PHE A 109 17.52 3.79 -8.02
N THR A 110 17.19 3.84 -6.74
CA THR A 110 16.26 2.94 -6.07
C THR A 110 15.30 3.81 -5.29
N ILE A 111 14.02 3.73 -5.63
CA ILE A 111 12.93 4.37 -4.89
C ILE A 111 12.31 3.37 -3.92
N GLY A 112 11.70 3.87 -2.86
CA GLY A 112 11.14 3.05 -1.79
C GLY A 112 9.74 3.47 -1.37
N ALA A 113 8.99 2.53 -0.82
CA ALA A 113 7.75 2.81 -0.10
C ALA A 113 7.71 1.95 1.17
N THR A 114 7.30 2.54 2.28
CA THR A 114 7.06 1.84 3.55
C THR A 114 5.64 2.13 3.99
N GLY A 115 4.91 1.14 4.47
CA GLY A 115 3.54 1.33 4.95
C GLY A 115 3.10 0.24 5.92
N ASN A 116 2.08 0.55 6.72
CA ASN A 116 1.43 -0.42 7.59
C ASN A 116 0.11 -0.90 6.96
N ILE A 117 0.11 -2.11 6.41
CA ILE A 117 -1.00 -2.64 5.61
C ILE A 117 -2.13 -3.18 6.47
N ASP A 118 -1.82 -3.90 7.54
CA ASP A 118 -2.78 -4.61 8.40
C ASP A 118 -2.91 -4.00 9.82
N SER A 119 -2.23 -2.88 10.06
CA SER A 119 -2.25 -2.11 11.32
C SER A 119 -1.62 -2.83 12.51
N ASP A 120 -0.62 -3.67 12.25
CA ASP A 120 0.20 -4.29 13.28
C ASP A 120 1.48 -3.47 13.57
N ASN A 121 2.46 -4.08 14.24
CA ASN A 121 3.69 -3.41 14.68
C ASN A 121 4.86 -3.59 13.69
N THR A 122 4.62 -4.23 12.56
CA THR A 122 5.55 -4.43 11.46
C THR A 122 5.10 -3.62 10.25
N TYR A 123 6.06 -3.32 9.37
CA TYR A 123 5.82 -2.49 8.19
C TYR A 123 6.19 -3.30 6.97
N ASP A 124 5.33 -3.23 5.96
CA ASP A 124 5.66 -3.67 4.63
C ASP A 124 6.61 -2.67 3.96
N ILE A 125 7.60 -3.21 3.25
CA ILE A 125 8.66 -2.42 2.63
C ILE A 125 8.80 -2.83 1.17
N TRP A 126 8.61 -1.87 0.26
CA TRP A 126 8.82 -2.07 -1.17
C TRP A 126 9.98 -1.21 -1.68
N THR A 127 10.76 -1.77 -2.58
CA THR A 127 11.78 -1.03 -3.34
C THR A 127 11.60 -1.27 -4.83
N MET A 128 11.92 -0.27 -5.65
CA MET A 128 12.00 -0.39 -7.10
C MET A 128 13.26 0.31 -7.60
N ASN A 129 14.06 -0.39 -8.41
CA ASN A 129 15.28 0.17 -9.01
C ASN A 129 15.05 0.71 -10.43
N ASP A 130 16.09 1.35 -10.97
CA ASP A 130 16.21 1.87 -12.34
C ASP A 130 15.92 0.86 -13.46
N LYS A 131 16.00 -0.44 -13.16
CA LYS A 131 15.68 -1.54 -14.09
C LYS A 131 14.24 -2.06 -13.96
N MET A 132 13.37 -1.34 -13.24
CA MET A 132 11.98 -1.73 -12.98
C MET A 132 11.86 -3.04 -12.17
N SER A 133 12.91 -3.41 -11.41
CA SER A 133 12.84 -4.55 -10.51
C SER A 133 12.16 -4.12 -9.22
N LEU A 134 10.89 -4.51 -9.07
CA LEU A 134 10.13 -4.31 -7.83
C LEU A 134 10.33 -5.48 -6.87
N VAL A 135 10.69 -5.18 -5.63
CA VAL A 135 10.87 -6.17 -4.57
C VAL A 135 10.02 -5.77 -3.36
N ASN A 136 9.26 -6.72 -2.80
CA ASN A 136 8.70 -6.60 -1.47
C ASN A 136 9.74 -7.15 -0.48
N VAL A 137 10.48 -6.26 0.17
CA VAL A 137 11.62 -6.59 1.03
C VAL A 137 11.14 -7.17 2.36
N THR A 138 10.03 -6.66 2.88
CA THR A 138 9.36 -7.15 4.09
C THR A 138 7.88 -7.29 3.77
N ASP A 139 7.38 -8.53 3.74
CA ASP A 139 5.96 -8.85 3.53
C ASP A 139 5.51 -9.71 4.70
N ASP A 140 4.84 -9.08 5.65
CA ASP A 140 4.28 -9.70 6.86
C ASP A 140 2.83 -10.13 6.67
N VAL A 141 2.10 -9.53 5.73
CA VAL A 141 0.67 -9.83 5.52
C VAL A 141 0.42 -11.08 4.67
N THR A 142 1.29 -11.43 3.72
CA THR A 142 1.03 -12.54 2.77
C THR A 142 1.89 -13.79 2.97
N ASN A 143 2.91 -13.74 3.85
CA ASN A 143 3.81 -14.86 4.14
C ASN A 143 3.42 -15.65 5.40
N ASN A 144 2.16 -16.07 5.50
CA ASN A 144 1.73 -17.09 6.48
C ASN A 144 1.20 -18.32 5.76
#